data_AF-A0A6J2FZY3-F1
#
_entry.id   AF-A0A6J2FZY3-F1
#
_cell.length_a   1.000
_cell.length_b   1.000
_cell.length_c   1.000
_cell.angle_alpha   90.00
_cell.angle_beta   90.00
_cell.angle_gamma   90.00
#
_symmetry.space_group_name_H-M   'P 1'
#
loop_
_entity.id
_entity.type
_entity.pdbx_description
1 polymer ?
#
loop_
_entity_poly.entity_id
_entity_poly.type
_entity_poly.pdbx_seq_one_letter_code
_entity_poly.pdbx_strand_id
1 'polypeptide(L)'
;MSMSPAYLCPTEGVSVPWGVRAPRVSYPTGPAPSVPPFPGRHCRCVPAMLRALSRCRPGSVPVPVPVLPLGPGPGPGLGHGPCPGLCPGWSPRVVPARGRKSRHDPPAKSKAGRLKLPPPVDPEELLVVLERYRQHRLVLGALRAEFRAEVLQKKREERLGGENSAELLEEHRRLMAWNDEENARQRARREERLRKEAEEEKRRKLEVAEKQARKMEAFMKEKEQEVLQLQEEAKSFITPENLDARIEECLDNPRNYNFAIDKDGRVVKRTVLS
;
A
#
# COMPACT_ATOMS: atom_id res chain seq x y z
N MET A 1 -37.27 25.51 -53.13
CA MET A 1 -37.17 24.13 -52.63
C MET A 1 -37.67 24.13 -51.19
N SER A 2 -38.96 23.84 -51.02
CA SER A 2 -39.49 22.66 -50.30
C SER A 2 -39.37 22.80 -48.77
N MET A 3 -40.32 23.52 -48.16
CA MET A 3 -41.45 22.96 -47.39
C MET A 3 -41.01 22.20 -46.12
N SER A 4 -41.07 22.91 -45.00
CA SER A 4 -41.26 22.33 -43.66
C SER A 4 -42.71 21.86 -43.50
N PRO A 5 -42.98 20.68 -42.93
CA PRO A 5 -44.28 20.39 -42.35
C PRO A 5 -44.25 20.63 -40.85
N ALA A 6 -45.14 21.52 -40.42
CA ALA A 6 -45.60 21.63 -39.06
C ALA A 6 -46.33 20.35 -38.64
N TYR A 7 -46.08 19.85 -37.42
CA TYR A 7 -47.00 18.95 -36.75
C TYR A 7 -47.47 19.58 -35.45
N LEU A 8 -48.78 19.75 -35.42
CA LEU A 8 -49.62 20.24 -34.34
C LEU A 8 -49.57 19.29 -33.14
N CYS A 9 -49.42 19.85 -31.93
CA CYS A 9 -49.84 19.18 -30.70
C CYS A 9 -51.34 19.47 -30.47
N PRO A 10 -52.22 18.47 -30.37
CA PRO A 10 -53.55 18.65 -29.84
C PRO A 10 -53.50 18.62 -28.31
N THR A 11 -53.98 19.68 -27.70
CA THR A 11 -54.48 19.73 -26.33
C THR A 11 -55.79 18.98 -26.26
N GLU A 12 -55.83 17.84 -25.57
CA GLU A 12 -57.08 17.28 -25.06
C GLU A 12 -56.94 17.02 -23.56
N GLY A 13 -57.69 17.81 -22.80
CA GLY A 13 -57.94 17.56 -21.40
C GLY A 13 -58.91 16.39 -21.26
N VAL A 14 -58.54 15.41 -20.44
CA VAL A 14 -59.49 14.44 -19.91
C VAL A 14 -59.48 14.61 -18.39
N SER A 15 -60.54 15.26 -17.91
CA SER A 15 -61.01 15.23 -16.54
C SER A 15 -61.44 13.80 -16.18
N VAL A 16 -60.81 13.19 -15.17
CA VAL A 16 -61.29 11.93 -14.58
C VAL A 16 -61.72 12.19 -13.13
N PRO A 17 -62.95 11.82 -12.75
CA PRO A 17 -63.55 12.19 -11.47
C PRO A 17 -62.96 11.45 -10.28
N TRP A 18 -63.01 12.13 -9.14
CA TRP A 18 -62.68 11.59 -7.83
C TRP A 18 -63.70 10.52 -7.42
N GLY A 19 -63.20 9.37 -6.96
CA GLY A 19 -63.96 8.47 -6.09
C GLY A 19 -64.16 7.06 -6.61
N VAL A 20 -63.12 6.23 -6.56
CA VAL A 20 -63.26 4.78 -6.34
C VAL A 20 -62.10 4.31 -5.45
N ARG A 21 -62.41 3.71 -4.29
CA ARG A 21 -61.43 3.05 -3.42
C ARG A 21 -60.82 1.86 -4.16
N ALA A 22 -59.49 1.83 -4.30
CA ALA A 22 -58.80 0.60 -4.69
C ALA A 22 -58.92 -0.46 -3.58
N PRO A 23 -59.14 -1.74 -3.91
CA PRO A 23 -59.17 -2.81 -2.91
C PRO A 23 -57.78 -3.03 -2.31
N ARG A 24 -57.74 -3.31 -1.00
CA ARG A 24 -56.52 -3.70 -0.29
C ARG A 24 -56.00 -5.02 -0.86
N VAL A 25 -54.83 -4.98 -1.49
CA VAL A 25 -54.04 -6.18 -1.79
C VAL A 25 -53.36 -6.63 -0.50
N SER A 26 -53.80 -7.74 0.05
CA SER A 26 -53.14 -8.46 1.15
C SER A 26 -51.99 -9.29 0.58
N TYR A 27 -50.74 -8.94 0.92
CA TYR A 27 -49.59 -9.80 0.63
C TYR A 27 -49.42 -10.85 1.73
N PRO A 28 -49.19 -12.14 1.40
CA PRO A 28 -48.87 -13.15 2.39
C PRO A 28 -47.46 -12.91 2.96
N THR A 29 -47.36 -12.91 4.29
CA THR A 29 -46.10 -12.92 5.04
C THR A 29 -45.44 -14.29 4.92
N GLY A 30 -44.48 -14.43 4.00
CA GLY A 30 -43.49 -15.51 4.00
C GLY A 30 -42.19 -15.09 4.69
N PRO A 31 -41.42 -16.03 5.28
CA PRO A 31 -40.16 -15.71 5.94
C PRO A 31 -39.09 -15.27 4.93
N ALA A 32 -38.27 -14.29 5.33
CA ALA A 32 -37.23 -13.67 4.52
C ALA A 32 -36.14 -14.70 4.11
N PRO A 33 -35.64 -14.67 2.85
CA PRO A 33 -34.48 -15.45 2.47
C PRO A 33 -33.21 -14.91 3.14
N SER A 34 -32.39 -15.82 3.66
CA SER A 34 -31.09 -15.53 4.27
C SER A 34 -30.12 -14.94 3.24
N VAL A 35 -29.68 -13.71 3.52
CA VAL A 35 -28.64 -13.03 2.74
C VAL A 35 -27.27 -13.55 3.20
N PRO A 36 -26.39 -14.06 2.32
CA PRO A 36 -25.03 -14.42 2.72
C PRO A 36 -24.19 -13.16 2.98
N PRO A 37 -23.26 -13.18 3.95
CA PRO A 37 -22.41 -12.02 4.24
C PRO A 37 -21.42 -11.78 3.09
N PHE A 38 -21.35 -10.52 2.65
CA PHE A 38 -20.36 -10.03 1.69
C PHE A 38 -18.92 -10.31 2.17
N PRO A 39 -18.01 -10.76 1.30
CA PRO A 39 -16.60 -10.91 1.64
C PRO A 39 -15.94 -9.53 1.85
N GLY A 40 -15.34 -9.36 3.02
CA GLY A 40 -14.61 -8.16 3.40
C GLY A 40 -13.47 -7.85 2.43
N ARG A 41 -13.47 -6.63 1.91
CA ARG A 41 -12.34 -6.07 1.16
C ARG A 41 -11.15 -5.89 2.11
N HIS A 42 -10.16 -6.76 2.00
CA HIS A 42 -8.84 -6.52 2.56
C HIS A 42 -8.15 -5.39 1.80
N CYS A 43 -8.15 -4.18 2.37
CA CYS A 43 -7.21 -3.13 1.97
C CYS A 43 -5.83 -3.50 2.52
N ARG A 44 -4.95 -4.02 1.65
CA ARG A 44 -3.52 -4.14 1.94
C ARG A 44 -2.88 -2.76 1.81
N CYS A 45 -2.80 -2.01 2.90
CA CYS A 45 -1.83 -0.92 3.03
C CYS A 45 -0.50 -1.53 3.48
N VAL A 46 0.46 -1.60 2.56
CA VAL A 46 1.86 -1.93 2.85
C VAL A 46 2.55 -0.62 3.28
N PRO A 47 3.14 -0.51 4.48
CA PRO A 47 4.01 0.62 4.78
C PRO A 47 5.40 0.34 4.22
N ALA A 48 5.72 0.98 3.10
CA ALA A 48 7.09 1.15 2.64
C ALA A 48 7.77 2.26 3.46
N MET A 49 8.46 1.90 4.52
CA MET A 49 9.46 2.77 5.14
C MET A 49 10.58 1.92 5.73
N LEU A 50 11.69 1.80 4.99
CA LEU A 50 13.02 1.49 5.52
C LEU A 50 14.02 1.63 4.36
N ARG A 51 14.50 2.86 4.14
CA ARG A 51 15.76 3.16 3.44
C ARG A 51 16.09 4.65 3.62
N ALA A 52 16.73 4.99 4.74
CA ALA A 52 17.55 6.19 4.87
C ALA A 52 18.26 6.21 6.23
N LEU A 53 19.27 5.37 6.43
CA LEU A 53 20.28 5.59 7.46
C LEU A 53 21.65 5.19 6.91
N SER A 54 22.26 6.10 6.16
CA SER A 54 23.70 6.07 5.88
C SER A 54 24.21 7.50 5.75
N ARG A 55 24.63 8.07 6.89
CA ARG A 55 25.74 9.04 7.05
C ARG A 55 25.54 9.83 8.34
N CYS A 56 26.19 9.40 9.41
CA CYS A 56 26.71 10.30 10.43
C CYS A 56 28.07 9.76 10.88
N ARG A 57 29.11 10.56 10.67
CA ARG A 57 30.48 10.33 11.16
C ARG A 57 30.53 10.51 12.69
N PRO A 58 31.47 9.87 13.40
CA PRO A 58 31.63 10.03 14.84
C PRO A 58 32.53 11.23 15.16
N GLY A 59 32.24 11.91 16.27
CA GLY A 59 33.23 12.75 16.96
C GLY A 59 32.78 14.18 17.23
N SER A 60 32.17 14.40 18.40
CA SER A 60 32.43 15.59 19.22
C SER A 60 31.79 15.39 20.60
N VAL A 61 32.64 15.32 21.62
CA VAL A 61 32.28 15.23 23.03
C VAL A 61 31.74 16.60 23.49
N PRO A 62 30.60 16.69 24.18
CA PRO A 62 30.18 17.97 24.76
C PRO A 62 30.79 18.16 26.16
N VAL A 63 31.47 19.28 26.33
CA VAL A 63 31.96 19.83 27.61
C VAL A 63 30.77 20.47 28.36
N PRO A 64 30.67 20.39 29.70
CA PRO A 64 29.56 20.99 30.43
C PRO A 64 29.74 22.52 30.55
N VAL A 65 28.64 23.25 30.31
CA VAL A 65 28.51 24.69 30.51
C VAL A 65 28.17 24.97 31.99
N PRO A 66 28.74 26.00 32.64
CA PRO A 66 28.48 26.27 34.05
C PRO A 66 27.11 26.92 34.28
N VAL A 67 26.47 26.49 35.36
CA VAL A 67 25.26 27.04 35.95
C VAL A 67 25.60 28.33 36.71
N LEU A 68 24.87 29.41 36.46
CA LEU A 68 24.83 30.62 37.30
C LEU A 68 23.38 31.15 37.41
N PRO A 69 23.06 31.93 38.46
CA PRO A 69 21.89 31.68 39.30
C PRO A 69 20.68 32.56 39.01
N LEU A 70 19.55 32.07 39.51
CA LEU A 70 18.26 32.73 39.66
C LEU A 70 18.40 34.09 40.39
N GLY A 71 17.85 35.14 39.76
CA GLY A 71 17.53 36.42 40.37
C GLY A 71 16.04 36.77 40.14
N PRO A 72 15.41 37.53 41.04
CA PRO A 72 13.95 37.57 41.23
C PRO A 72 13.25 38.50 40.24
N GLY A 73 12.01 38.15 39.87
CA GLY A 73 11.23 38.85 38.85
C GLY A 73 10.52 40.12 39.32
N PRO A 74 9.71 40.72 38.43
CA PRO A 74 8.60 41.55 38.84
C PRO A 74 7.27 41.17 38.16
N GLY A 75 6.22 41.07 38.97
CA GLY A 75 4.88 41.61 38.67
C GLY A 75 3.93 40.80 37.76
N PRO A 76 2.65 40.59 38.18
CA PRO A 76 1.68 39.84 37.40
C PRO A 76 1.08 40.73 36.31
N GLY A 77 1.60 40.61 35.09
CA GLY A 77 0.90 41.04 33.89
C GLY A 77 -0.16 40.01 33.51
N LEU A 78 -1.41 40.45 33.41
CA LEU A 78 -2.54 39.69 32.87
C LEU A 78 -2.26 39.31 31.40
N GLY A 79 -1.55 38.20 31.20
CA GLY A 79 -1.33 37.57 29.91
C GLY A 79 -2.45 36.58 29.63
N HIS A 80 -3.32 36.93 28.68
CA HIS A 80 -4.26 36.00 28.08
C HIS A 80 -3.51 34.74 27.61
N GLY A 81 -3.83 33.60 28.21
CA GLY A 81 -3.32 32.30 27.75
C GLY A 81 -3.70 32.05 26.29
N PRO A 82 -2.89 31.31 25.53
CA PRO A 82 -3.18 31.01 24.13
C PRO A 82 -4.50 30.24 24.05
N CYS A 83 -5.52 30.87 23.46
CA CYS A 83 -6.79 30.22 23.16
C CYS A 83 -6.51 28.95 22.34
N PRO A 84 -6.94 27.76 22.80
CA PRO A 84 -6.78 26.56 22.02
C PRO A 84 -7.73 26.66 20.82
N GLY A 85 -7.15 26.70 19.63
CA GLY A 85 -7.81 26.37 18.37
C GLY A 85 -9.07 27.17 18.07
N LEU A 86 -8.93 28.23 17.28
CA LEU A 86 -9.93 28.54 16.27
C LEU A 86 -10.04 27.31 15.34
N CYS A 87 -10.86 26.34 15.73
CA CYS A 87 -11.46 25.43 14.78
C CYS A 87 -12.24 26.33 13.82
N PRO A 88 -11.94 26.38 12.50
CA PRO A 88 -12.87 27.00 11.58
C PRO A 88 -14.18 26.27 11.77
N GLY A 89 -15.19 27.00 12.23
CA GLY A 89 -16.56 26.51 12.42
C GLY A 89 -17.16 26.17 11.06
N TRP A 90 -16.66 25.11 10.44
CA TRP A 90 -17.41 24.35 9.45
C TRP A 90 -18.44 23.56 10.24
N SER A 91 -19.46 24.26 10.74
CA SER A 91 -20.77 23.65 10.80
C SER A 91 -21.03 23.14 9.38
N PRO A 92 -21.23 21.84 9.14
CA PRO A 92 -21.64 21.36 7.83
C PRO A 92 -22.82 22.23 7.43
N ARG A 93 -22.75 22.89 6.26
CA ARG A 93 -23.93 23.52 5.67
C ARG A 93 -24.94 22.39 5.59
N VAL A 94 -25.89 22.37 6.53
CA VAL A 94 -26.98 21.40 6.53
C VAL A 94 -27.65 21.63 5.19
N VAL A 95 -27.42 20.70 4.26
CA VAL A 95 -28.05 20.73 2.95
C VAL A 95 -29.54 20.84 3.26
N PRO A 96 -30.22 21.92 2.85
CA PRO A 96 -31.62 22.10 3.22
C PRO A 96 -32.36 20.86 2.76
N ALA A 97 -33.00 20.16 3.72
CA ALA A 97 -33.78 18.98 3.43
C ALA A 97 -34.72 19.32 2.27
N ARG A 98 -34.59 18.58 1.17
CA ARG A 98 -35.26 18.85 -0.10
C ARG A 98 -36.74 19.19 0.16
N GLY A 99 -37.13 20.44 -0.11
CA GLY A 99 -38.51 20.94 0.08
C GLY A 99 -38.79 21.77 1.34
N ARG A 100 -37.81 22.06 2.20
CA ARG A 100 -37.95 23.07 3.27
C ARG A 100 -37.26 24.39 2.90
N LYS A 101 -37.80 25.50 3.39
CA LYS A 101 -37.19 26.84 3.22
C LYS A 101 -35.87 26.93 3.98
N SER A 102 -34.86 27.49 3.32
CA SER A 102 -33.59 27.85 3.91
C SER A 102 -33.67 29.20 4.65
N ARG A 103 -32.60 29.56 5.37
CA ARG A 103 -32.50 30.83 6.09
C ARG A 103 -32.54 32.06 5.18
N HIS A 104 -32.10 31.93 3.93
CA HIS A 104 -32.01 33.04 2.97
C HIS A 104 -33.26 33.18 2.10
N ASP A 105 -34.20 32.22 2.18
CA ASP A 105 -35.42 32.27 1.39
C ASP A 105 -36.43 33.25 1.99
N PRO A 106 -37.08 34.09 1.17
CA PRO A 106 -38.08 35.01 1.67
C PRO A 106 -39.32 34.27 2.22
N PRO A 107 -40.00 34.85 3.23
CA PRO A 107 -41.30 34.35 3.67
C PRO A 107 -42.31 34.43 2.50
N ALA A 108 -43.31 33.55 2.52
CA ALA A 108 -44.33 33.59 1.48
C ALA A 108 -45.19 34.86 1.64
N LYS A 109 -45.62 35.49 0.54
CA LYS A 109 -46.46 36.70 0.57
C LYS A 109 -47.72 36.52 1.42
N SER A 110 -48.37 35.36 1.33
CA SER A 110 -49.55 34.99 2.14
C SER A 110 -49.27 34.79 3.64
N LYS A 111 -48.00 34.65 4.04
CA LYS A 111 -47.57 34.50 5.43
C LYS A 111 -46.87 35.75 5.98
N ALA A 112 -46.55 36.73 5.14
CA ALA A 112 -45.85 37.95 5.56
C ALA A 112 -46.63 38.76 6.61
N GLY A 113 -47.96 38.81 6.51
CA GLY A 113 -48.85 39.47 7.48
C GLY A 113 -49.61 38.52 8.42
N ARG A 114 -49.34 37.21 8.38
CA ARG A 114 -50.13 36.23 9.17
C ARG A 114 -49.59 36.11 10.59
N LEU A 115 -50.25 36.76 11.53
CA LEU A 115 -50.00 36.60 12.96
C LEU A 115 -50.64 35.31 13.49
N LYS A 116 -49.96 34.62 14.42
CA LYS A 116 -50.54 33.47 15.13
C LYS A 116 -51.16 34.00 16.43
N LEU A 117 -52.49 34.01 16.48
CA LEU A 117 -53.21 34.32 17.71
C LEU A 117 -53.23 33.08 18.62
N PRO A 118 -53.04 33.25 19.93
CA PRO A 118 -53.21 32.15 20.86
C PRO A 118 -54.67 31.67 20.85
N PRO A 119 -54.91 30.36 20.96
CA PRO A 119 -56.28 29.86 21.16
C PRO A 119 -56.82 30.37 22.51
N PRO A 120 -58.15 30.52 22.67
CA PRO A 120 -58.75 30.80 23.96
C PRO A 120 -58.44 29.64 24.92
N VAL A 121 -58.21 29.97 26.19
CA VAL A 121 -57.83 29.02 27.24
C VAL A 121 -58.80 29.14 28.40
N ASP A 122 -59.33 28.01 28.85
CA ASP A 122 -60.12 27.91 30.08
C ASP A 122 -59.17 27.92 31.30
N PRO A 123 -59.35 28.83 32.28
CA PRO A 123 -58.49 28.91 33.45
C PRO A 123 -58.53 27.64 34.32
N GLU A 124 -59.66 26.95 34.44
CA GLU A 124 -59.77 25.76 35.32
C GLU A 124 -58.99 24.58 34.74
N GLU A 125 -59.16 24.33 33.44
CA GLU A 125 -58.41 23.29 32.73
C GLU A 125 -56.91 23.56 32.74
N LEU A 126 -56.50 24.83 32.56
CA LEU A 126 -55.10 25.21 32.52
C LEU A 126 -54.39 24.84 33.83
N LEU A 127 -55.00 25.10 34.98
CA LEU A 127 -54.41 24.77 36.28
C LEU A 127 -54.18 23.26 36.43
N VAL A 128 -55.21 22.45 36.11
CA VAL A 128 -55.13 20.99 36.17
C VAL A 128 -54.06 20.46 35.21
N VAL A 129 -54.00 21.00 34.00
CA VAL A 129 -53.00 20.62 32.99
C VAL A 129 -51.59 20.94 33.49
N LEU A 130 -51.36 22.15 34.02
CA LEU A 130 -50.05 22.56 34.55
C LEU A 130 -49.57 21.63 35.68
N GLU A 131 -50.46 21.28 36.61
CA GLU A 131 -50.15 20.37 37.71
C GLU A 131 -49.82 18.95 37.22
N ARG A 132 -50.63 18.40 36.31
CA ARG A 132 -50.38 17.08 35.72
C ARG A 132 -49.06 17.05 34.94
N TYR A 133 -48.76 18.09 34.17
CA TYR A 133 -47.48 18.20 33.47
C TYR A 133 -46.30 18.30 34.44
N ARG A 134 -46.46 19.01 35.55
CA ARG A 134 -45.44 19.08 36.61
C ARG A 134 -45.19 17.69 37.20
N GLN A 135 -46.24 17.00 37.64
CA GLN A 135 -46.14 15.64 38.20
C GLN A 135 -45.51 14.66 37.22
N HIS A 136 -45.99 14.64 35.97
CA HIS A 136 -45.47 13.77 34.92
C HIS A 136 -43.97 14.03 34.64
N ARG A 137 -43.55 15.30 34.56
CA ARG A 137 -42.14 15.67 34.37
C ARG A 137 -41.26 15.27 35.54
N LEU A 138 -41.78 15.34 36.77
CA LEU A 138 -41.06 14.87 37.96
C LEU A 138 -40.81 13.36 37.88
N VAL A 139 -41.84 12.57 37.57
CA VAL A 139 -41.73 11.11 37.44
C VAL A 139 -40.75 10.73 36.33
N LEU A 140 -40.87 11.32 35.13
CA LEU A 140 -39.92 11.07 34.04
C LEU A 140 -38.50 11.56 34.35
N GLY A 141 -38.36 12.63 35.13
CA GLY A 141 -37.08 13.13 35.62
C GLY A 141 -36.39 12.11 36.53
N ALA A 142 -37.14 11.50 37.45
CA ALA A 142 -36.65 10.45 38.33
C ALA A 142 -36.22 9.20 37.53
N LEU A 143 -37.08 8.70 36.64
CA LEU A 143 -36.74 7.54 35.78
C LEU A 143 -35.49 7.78 34.94
N ARG A 144 -35.33 8.99 34.40
CA ARG A 144 -34.12 9.36 33.64
C ARG A 144 -32.87 9.37 34.52
N ALA A 145 -32.98 9.74 35.79
CA ALA A 145 -31.86 9.72 36.73
C ALA A 145 -31.40 8.28 37.01
N GLU A 146 -32.34 7.35 37.22
CA GLU A 146 -32.03 5.92 37.39
C GLU A 146 -31.32 5.34 36.17
N PHE A 147 -31.86 5.55 34.96
CA PHE A 147 -31.19 5.06 33.74
C PHE A 147 -29.81 5.67 33.52
N ARG A 148 -29.60 6.93 33.94
CA ARG A 148 -28.26 7.55 33.90
C ARG A 148 -27.32 6.88 34.90
N ALA A 149 -27.79 6.57 36.10
CA ALA A 149 -27.01 5.88 37.12
C ALA A 149 -26.59 4.48 36.64
N GLU A 150 -27.51 3.70 36.08
CA GLU A 150 -27.22 2.38 35.50
C GLU A 150 -26.17 2.44 34.39
N VAL A 151 -26.32 3.38 33.45
CA VAL A 151 -25.34 3.56 32.36
C VAL A 151 -23.97 3.93 32.92
N LEU A 152 -23.93 4.76 33.96
CA LEU A 152 -22.67 5.12 34.62
C LEU A 152 -22.05 3.94 35.38
N GLN A 153 -22.86 3.12 36.04
CA GLN A 153 -22.40 1.90 36.71
C GLN A 153 -21.81 0.91 35.71
N LYS A 154 -22.53 0.60 34.63
CA LYS A 154 -22.02 -0.28 33.55
C LYS A 154 -20.70 0.22 32.97
N LYS A 155 -20.58 1.53 32.72
CA LYS A 155 -19.32 2.14 32.26
C LYS A 155 -18.18 2.02 33.28
N ARG A 156 -18.48 2.02 34.58
CA ARG A 156 -17.46 1.82 35.62
C ARG A 156 -17.07 0.35 35.69
N GLU A 157 -18.03 -0.56 35.65
CA GLU A 157 -17.81 -2.01 35.59
C GLU A 157 -17.00 -2.40 34.36
N GLU A 158 -17.27 -1.84 33.17
CA GLU A 158 -16.45 -2.07 31.98
C GLU A 158 -15.00 -1.57 32.15
N ARG A 159 -14.79 -0.46 32.87
CA ARG A 159 -13.45 0.07 33.14
C ARG A 159 -12.70 -0.74 34.19
N LEU A 160 -13.41 -1.24 35.20
CA LEU A 160 -12.84 -2.00 36.32
C LEU A 160 -12.75 -3.49 36.02
N GLY A 161 -13.62 -4.03 35.16
CA GLY A 161 -13.68 -5.42 34.68
C GLY A 161 -12.48 -5.85 33.84
N GLY A 162 -11.41 -5.06 33.86
CA GLY A 162 -10.07 -5.47 33.45
C GLY A 162 -9.41 -6.44 34.44
N GLU A 163 -10.14 -7.08 35.35
CA GLU A 163 -9.61 -8.16 36.21
C GLU A 163 -9.00 -9.30 35.36
N ASN A 164 -9.56 -9.55 34.17
CA ASN A 164 -8.99 -10.49 33.19
C ASN A 164 -7.71 -9.97 32.49
N SER A 165 -7.33 -8.70 32.66
CA SER A 165 -6.16 -8.13 31.98
C SER A 165 -4.85 -8.70 32.52
N ALA A 166 -4.77 -9.00 33.81
CA ALA A 166 -3.56 -9.56 34.42
C ALA A 166 -3.31 -11.00 33.92
N GLU A 167 -4.35 -11.83 33.92
CA GLU A 167 -4.29 -13.21 33.41
C GLU A 167 -3.93 -13.23 31.92
N LEU A 168 -4.55 -12.37 31.11
CA LEU A 168 -4.21 -12.23 29.68
C LEU A 168 -2.75 -11.80 29.47
N LEU A 169 -2.21 -10.92 30.32
CA LEU A 169 -0.81 -10.52 30.26
C LEU A 169 0.14 -11.66 30.63
N GLU A 170 -0.23 -12.49 31.61
CA GLU A 170 0.54 -13.68 31.96
C GLU A 170 0.53 -14.72 30.86
N GLU A 171 -0.64 -15.00 30.27
CA GLU A 171 -0.76 -15.89 29.11
C GLU A 171 0.07 -15.38 27.93
N HIS A 172 0.00 -14.08 27.65
CA HIS A 172 0.81 -13.45 26.61
C HIS A 172 2.31 -13.66 26.89
N ARG A 173 2.77 -13.47 28.13
CA ARG A 173 4.18 -13.71 28.51
C ARG A 173 4.57 -15.17 28.30
N ARG A 174 3.72 -16.13 28.66
CA ARG A 174 3.96 -17.57 28.44
C ARG A 174 4.08 -17.91 26.97
N LEU A 175 3.19 -17.36 26.13
CA LEU A 175 3.23 -17.56 24.68
C LEU A 175 4.48 -16.96 24.03
N MET A 176 4.92 -15.79 24.49
CA MET A 176 6.15 -15.17 23.99
C MET A 176 7.39 -16.00 24.35
N ALA A 177 7.49 -16.48 25.60
CA ALA A 177 8.57 -17.36 26.00
C ALA A 177 8.63 -18.65 25.17
N TRP A 178 7.47 -19.27 24.92
CA TRP A 178 7.38 -20.45 24.07
C TRP A 178 7.80 -20.17 22.62
N ASN A 179 7.43 -19.01 22.07
CA ASN A 179 7.85 -18.60 20.73
C ASN A 179 9.37 -18.43 20.65
N ASP A 180 9.98 -17.84 21.66
CA ASP A 180 11.42 -17.63 21.73
C ASP A 180 12.19 -18.96 21.80
N GLU A 181 11.68 -19.92 22.58
CA GLU A 181 12.24 -21.28 22.65
C GLU A 181 12.18 -21.99 21.29
N GLU A 182 11.05 -21.90 20.59
CA GLU A 182 10.90 -22.54 19.28
C GLU A 182 11.77 -21.84 18.21
N ASN A 183 11.88 -20.52 18.27
CA ASN A 183 12.79 -19.76 17.42
C ASN A 183 14.25 -20.15 17.66
N ALA A 184 14.64 -20.40 18.92
CA ALA A 184 15.97 -20.88 19.26
C ALA A 184 16.25 -22.28 18.68
N ARG A 185 15.28 -23.21 18.78
CA ARG A 185 15.38 -24.54 18.17
C ARG A 185 15.52 -24.45 16.64
N GLN A 186 14.74 -23.60 15.99
CA GLN A 186 14.85 -23.40 14.54
C GLN A 186 16.18 -22.74 14.14
N ARG A 187 16.68 -21.79 14.93
CA ARG A 187 17.98 -21.15 14.69
C ARG A 187 19.11 -22.18 14.69
N ALA A 188 19.14 -23.08 15.69
CA ALA A 188 20.12 -24.16 15.74
C ALA A 188 20.09 -25.04 14.47
N ARG A 189 18.89 -25.44 14.01
CA ARG A 189 18.73 -26.21 12.76
C ARG A 189 19.21 -25.44 11.51
N ARG A 190 19.03 -24.13 11.48
CA ARG A 190 19.53 -23.28 10.37
C ARG A 190 21.05 -23.18 10.40
N GLU A 191 21.65 -23.03 11.57
CA GLU A 191 23.10 -22.98 11.73
C GLU A 191 23.76 -24.29 11.30
N GLU A 192 23.19 -25.44 11.67
CA GLU A 192 23.69 -26.74 11.21
C GLU A 192 23.65 -26.88 9.69
N ARG A 193 22.56 -26.42 9.07
CA ARG A 193 22.42 -26.42 7.60
C ARG A 193 23.44 -25.51 6.93
N LEU A 194 23.61 -24.29 7.43
CA LEU A 194 24.58 -23.32 6.92
C LEU A 194 26.02 -23.84 7.05
N ARG A 195 26.34 -24.55 8.14
CA ARG A 195 27.66 -25.20 8.30
C ARG A 195 27.91 -26.23 7.20
N LYS A 196 26.93 -27.10 6.93
CA LYS A 196 27.02 -28.09 5.85
C LYS A 196 27.15 -27.44 4.47
N GLU A 197 26.31 -26.44 4.19
CA GLU A 197 26.38 -25.67 2.94
C GLU A 197 27.74 -24.98 2.77
N ALA A 198 28.30 -24.40 3.83
CA ALA A 198 29.62 -23.78 3.79
C ALA A 198 30.75 -24.80 3.53
N GLU A 199 30.66 -26.00 4.07
CA GLU A 199 31.61 -27.09 3.78
C GLU A 199 31.51 -27.55 2.32
N GLU A 200 30.29 -27.72 1.80
CA GLU A 200 30.06 -28.06 0.40
C GLU A 200 30.55 -26.96 -0.54
N GLU A 201 30.30 -25.69 -0.23
CA GLU A 201 30.83 -24.57 -1.01
C GLU A 201 32.35 -24.53 -1.02
N LYS A 202 33.01 -24.82 0.10
CA LYS A 202 34.47 -24.93 0.16
C LYS A 202 34.96 -26.05 -0.78
N ARG A 203 34.33 -27.22 -0.75
CA ARG A 203 34.68 -28.34 -1.66
C ARG A 203 34.49 -27.94 -3.12
N ARG A 204 33.34 -27.34 -3.47
CA ARG A 204 33.07 -26.85 -4.84
C ARG A 204 34.08 -25.81 -5.30
N LYS A 205 34.48 -24.88 -4.42
CA LYS A 205 35.50 -23.86 -4.76
C LYS A 205 36.85 -24.51 -5.07
N LEU A 206 37.26 -25.51 -4.29
CA LEU A 206 38.49 -26.27 -4.55
C LEU A 206 38.40 -27.01 -5.90
N GLU A 207 37.32 -27.74 -6.15
CA GLU A 207 37.13 -28.45 -7.43
C GLU A 207 37.13 -27.50 -8.64
N VAL A 208 36.50 -26.34 -8.51
CA VAL A 208 36.48 -25.32 -9.57
C VAL A 208 37.89 -24.76 -9.79
N ALA A 209 38.64 -24.48 -8.72
CA ALA A 209 40.02 -24.00 -8.81
C ALA A 209 40.93 -25.03 -9.49
N GLU A 210 40.82 -26.31 -9.13
CA GLU A 210 41.58 -27.39 -9.78
C GLU A 210 41.25 -27.52 -11.27
N LYS A 211 39.96 -27.47 -11.63
CA LYS A 211 39.54 -27.52 -13.03
C LYS A 211 40.03 -26.31 -13.82
N GLN A 212 40.02 -25.12 -13.22
CA GLN A 212 40.54 -23.90 -13.83
C GLN A 212 42.06 -23.98 -14.02
N ALA A 213 42.81 -24.47 -13.03
CA ALA A 213 44.25 -24.68 -13.14
C ALA A 213 44.59 -25.62 -14.29
N ARG A 214 43.92 -26.77 -14.39
CA ARG A 214 44.12 -27.73 -15.50
C ARG A 214 43.82 -27.13 -16.87
N LYS A 215 42.74 -26.34 -16.99
CA LYS A 215 42.40 -25.64 -18.24
C LYS A 215 43.46 -24.60 -18.59
N MET A 216 43.95 -23.85 -17.61
CA MET A 216 45.01 -22.87 -17.82
C MET A 216 46.31 -23.55 -18.26
N GLU A 217 46.71 -24.64 -17.61
CA GLU A 217 47.89 -25.43 -17.99
C GLU A 217 47.78 -25.97 -19.42
N ALA A 218 46.62 -26.51 -19.81
CA ALA A 218 46.39 -26.98 -21.18
C ALA A 218 46.49 -25.83 -22.18
N PHE A 219 45.85 -24.70 -21.88
CA PHE A 219 45.89 -23.50 -22.73
C PHE A 219 47.31 -22.95 -22.88
N MET A 220 48.08 -22.90 -21.80
CA MET A 220 49.48 -22.46 -21.86
C MET A 220 50.32 -23.38 -22.75
N LYS A 221 50.15 -24.71 -22.64
CA LYS A 221 50.85 -25.66 -23.51
C LYS A 221 50.49 -25.53 -24.98
N GLU A 222 49.21 -25.32 -25.30
CA GLU A 222 48.77 -25.07 -26.68
C GLU A 222 49.40 -23.79 -27.24
N LYS A 223 49.45 -22.72 -26.45
CA LYS A 223 50.09 -21.46 -26.85
C LYS A 223 51.60 -21.56 -26.97
N GLU A 224 52.27 -22.31 -26.11
CA GLU A 224 53.69 -22.63 -26.26
C GLU A 224 53.95 -23.35 -27.59
N GLN A 225 53.12 -24.33 -27.96
CA GLN A 225 53.23 -25.04 -29.23
C GLN A 225 53.00 -24.12 -30.44
N GLU A 226 51.97 -23.27 -30.41
CA GLU A 226 51.72 -22.28 -31.47
C GLU A 226 52.93 -21.34 -31.64
N VAL A 227 53.52 -20.88 -30.53
CA VAL A 227 54.71 -20.01 -30.58
C VAL A 227 55.91 -20.75 -31.20
N LEU A 228 56.13 -22.02 -30.86
CA LEU A 228 57.20 -22.82 -31.44
C LEU A 228 56.99 -23.03 -32.94
N GLN A 229 55.75 -23.33 -33.39
CA GLN A 229 55.42 -23.45 -34.81
C GLN A 229 55.69 -22.14 -35.55
N LEU A 230 55.28 -21.01 -34.99
CA LEU A 230 55.57 -19.69 -35.57
C LEU A 230 57.06 -19.37 -35.61
N GLN A 231 57.87 -19.85 -34.65
CA GLN A 231 59.33 -19.71 -34.70
C GLN A 231 59.96 -20.54 -35.82
N GLU A 232 59.41 -21.72 -36.10
CA GLU A 232 59.86 -22.56 -37.23
C GLU A 232 59.45 -21.93 -38.57
N GLU A 233 58.21 -21.48 -38.70
CA GLU A 233 57.72 -20.77 -39.88
C GLU A 233 58.46 -19.45 -40.10
N ALA A 234 58.84 -18.74 -39.04
CA ALA A 234 59.56 -17.47 -39.15
C ALA A 234 60.94 -17.61 -39.80
N LYS A 235 61.59 -18.77 -39.67
CA LYS A 235 62.84 -19.07 -40.39
C LYS A 235 62.63 -19.16 -41.90
N SER A 236 61.41 -19.45 -42.36
CA SER A 236 61.06 -19.51 -43.77
C SER A 236 60.70 -18.14 -44.38
N PHE A 237 60.60 -17.08 -43.57
CA PHE A 237 60.29 -15.74 -44.06
C PHE A 237 61.40 -15.15 -44.93
N ILE A 238 60.99 -14.31 -45.89
CA ILE A 238 61.90 -13.66 -46.83
C ILE A 238 62.52 -12.44 -46.16
N THR A 239 63.84 -12.48 -45.98
CA THR A 239 64.67 -11.37 -45.51
C THR A 239 65.29 -10.64 -46.70
N PRO A 240 65.79 -9.38 -46.55
CA PRO A 240 66.46 -8.66 -47.63
C PRO A 240 67.67 -9.40 -48.21
N GLU A 241 68.30 -10.27 -47.42
CA GLU A 241 69.46 -11.08 -47.81
C GLU A 241 69.06 -12.30 -48.67
N ASN A 242 67.87 -12.88 -48.43
CA ASN A 242 67.37 -14.08 -49.15
C ASN A 242 66.40 -13.72 -50.29
N LEU A 243 66.32 -12.44 -50.66
CA LEU A 243 65.25 -11.90 -51.48
C LEU A 243 65.38 -12.32 -52.95
N ASP A 244 66.57 -12.13 -53.54
CA ASP A 244 66.85 -12.46 -54.95
C ASP A 244 66.72 -13.97 -55.21
N ALA A 245 67.28 -14.79 -54.32
CA ALA A 245 67.21 -16.26 -54.44
C ALA A 245 65.78 -16.81 -54.38
N ARG A 246 64.89 -16.21 -53.58
CA ARG A 246 63.48 -16.61 -53.50
C ARG A 246 62.68 -16.15 -54.71
N ILE A 247 63.03 -15.01 -55.32
CA ILE A 247 62.39 -14.55 -56.56
C ILE A 247 62.65 -15.55 -57.69
N GLU A 248 63.91 -16.00 -57.85
CA GLU A 248 64.27 -17.01 -58.85
C GLU A 248 63.51 -18.34 -58.62
N GLU A 249 63.50 -18.86 -57.39
CA GLU A 249 62.76 -20.08 -57.05
C GLU A 249 61.25 -19.99 -57.35
N CYS A 250 60.65 -18.82 -57.11
CA CYS A 250 59.23 -18.59 -57.41
C CYS A 250 58.93 -18.50 -58.90
N LEU A 251 59.88 -18.02 -59.73
CA LEU A 251 59.73 -18.00 -61.18
C LEU A 251 59.89 -19.39 -61.79
N ASP A 252 60.81 -20.20 -61.24
CA ASP A 252 61.07 -21.56 -61.70
C ASP A 252 59.97 -22.57 -61.30
N ASN A 253 59.30 -22.36 -60.16
CA ASN A 253 58.29 -23.29 -59.64
C ASN A 253 56.90 -22.64 -59.44
N PRO A 254 56.05 -22.59 -60.49
CA PRO A 254 54.70 -22.04 -60.40
C PRO A 254 53.77 -22.95 -59.56
N ARG A 255 53.28 -22.44 -58.42
CA ARG A 255 52.32 -23.17 -57.58
C ARG A 255 50.87 -22.98 -58.02
N ASN A 256 50.19 -24.09 -58.33
CA ASN A 256 48.78 -24.10 -58.71
C ASN A 256 47.88 -24.57 -57.55
N TYR A 257 47.00 -23.69 -57.07
CA TYR A 257 46.04 -23.99 -56.00
C TYR A 257 44.66 -24.45 -56.51
N ASN A 258 44.48 -24.61 -57.83
CA ASN A 258 43.21 -25.04 -58.40
C ASN A 258 42.96 -26.53 -58.14
N PHE A 259 41.90 -26.84 -57.38
CA PHE A 259 41.40 -28.20 -57.18
C PHE A 259 39.88 -28.24 -57.34
N ALA A 260 39.36 -29.38 -57.78
CA ALA A 260 37.92 -29.63 -57.85
C ALA A 260 37.48 -30.48 -56.65
N ILE A 261 36.21 -30.34 -56.24
CA ILE A 261 35.60 -31.16 -55.18
C ILE A 261 34.41 -31.89 -55.77
N ASP A 262 34.37 -33.21 -55.58
CA ASP A 262 33.25 -34.04 -55.99
C ASP A 262 32.03 -33.86 -55.07
N LYS A 263 30.86 -34.36 -55.49
CA LYS A 263 29.64 -34.33 -54.65
C LYS A 263 29.79 -35.08 -53.32
N ASP A 264 30.73 -36.03 -53.25
CA ASP A 264 31.09 -36.78 -52.04
C ASP A 264 32.15 -36.07 -51.17
N GLY A 265 32.51 -34.82 -51.49
CA GLY A 265 33.48 -34.03 -50.74
C GLY A 265 34.95 -34.42 -50.96
N ARG A 266 35.25 -35.27 -51.95
CA ARG A 266 36.62 -35.68 -52.27
C ARG A 266 37.31 -34.62 -53.11
N VAL A 267 38.54 -34.28 -52.73
CA VAL A 267 39.37 -33.29 -53.43
C VAL A 267 40.15 -33.96 -54.56
N VAL A 268 39.88 -33.58 -55.81
CA VAL A 268 40.61 -34.03 -56.99
C VAL A 268 41.54 -32.91 -57.46
N LYS A 269 42.85 -33.09 -57.25
CA LYS A 269 43.88 -32.18 -57.75
C LYS A 269 44.35 -32.67 -59.11
N ARG A 270 44.31 -31.81 -60.13
CA ARG A 270 45.02 -32.06 -61.40
C ARG A 270 46.47 -31.67 -61.23
N THR A 271 47.33 -32.61 -60.84
CA THR A 271 48.78 -32.42 -60.99
C THR A 271 49.15 -32.76 -62.42
N VAL A 272 49.29 -31.73 -63.26
CA VAL A 272 50.01 -31.82 -64.52
C VAL A 272 51.39 -31.25 -64.23
N LEU A 273 52.40 -32.11 -64.19
CA LEU A 273 53.80 -31.69 -64.02
C LEU A 273 54.32 -31.21 -65.39
N SER A 274 54.88 -30.02 -65.41
CA SER A 274 56.06 -29.66 -66.20
C SER A 274 56.93 -28.84 -65.26
#